data_AF-A0AAQ0JJF3-F1
#
_entry.id   AF-A0AAQ0JJF3-F1
#
_cell.length_a   1.000
_cell.length_b   1.000
_cell.length_c   1.000
_cell.angle_alpha   90.00
_cell.angle_beta   90.00
_cell.angle_gamma   90.00
#
_symmetry.space_group_name_H-M   'P 1'
#
loop_
_entity.id
_entity.type
_entity.pdbx_description
1 polymer ?
#
loop_
_entity_poly.entity_id
_entity_poly.type
_entity_poly.pdbx_seq_one_letter_code
_entity_poly.pdbx_strand_id
1 'polypeptide(L)'
;MQATDFSDTELADLRAHGIVLFADRVIFDAQPPMPADQIAAVQARCHGDLPPALLELWRTTAGGSLDYDLTLEMNGHIEAIGWGELFYNGSNGYRDLDGWIDHELELAEEAADEHSRPWSGRLDVLPFGGFEYCDRIYIVTDPDAKDRGHVLAWKQGLPPAWRGAMHEDGLATVAPDLYAAFGALQLNADPLEPGGENGTGATLLDYIDARQAEHGLSASLGNKVIAFYRRAVIDWRTPLADGTLAAQPALARHALRHAIDHDDDALTVQLVPLIANLGATLAGSSNPTDYALRRQKFAAASALLESGAPVAPDSLESVSGTVPPALIRALLDAGVQPDADAMARCVAAGGTDSARLIGAALSARGVDAASACRSAIATLLHELETDIARVRAGKLRHHLGLDGLEAHAERLRTFRP
;
A
#
# COMPACT_ATOMS: atom_id res chain seq x y z
N MET A 1 -27.24 -2.53 2.93
CA MET A 1 -28.20 -1.45 3.27
C MET A 1 -28.19 -0.51 2.07
N GLN A 2 -29.33 -0.26 1.42
CA GLN A 2 -29.38 0.43 0.11
C GLN A 2 -29.03 1.92 0.23
N ALA A 3 -28.37 2.46 -0.81
CA ALA A 3 -28.07 3.87 -0.96
C ALA A 3 -29.36 4.70 -1.09
N THR A 4 -29.93 5.11 0.04
CA THR A 4 -31.16 5.93 0.12
C THR A 4 -31.04 7.33 -0.51
N ASP A 5 -29.84 7.69 -0.96
CA ASP A 5 -29.55 9.00 -1.52
C ASP A 5 -29.77 9.10 -3.02
N PHE A 6 -29.89 7.98 -3.73
CA PHE A 6 -30.11 7.95 -5.17
C PHE A 6 -31.52 7.43 -5.47
N SER A 7 -32.23 8.12 -6.36
CA SER A 7 -33.49 7.64 -6.91
C SER A 7 -33.25 6.48 -7.88
N ASP A 8 -34.28 5.66 -8.12
CA ASP A 8 -34.20 4.54 -9.07
C ASP A 8 -33.77 5.00 -10.48
N THR A 9 -34.22 6.20 -10.90
CA THR A 9 -33.82 6.80 -12.17
C THR A 9 -32.34 7.13 -12.20
N GLU A 10 -31.80 7.70 -11.11
CA GLU A 10 -30.36 7.99 -11.01
C GLU A 10 -29.55 6.69 -10.98
N LEU A 11 -30.00 5.66 -10.26
CA LEU A 11 -29.34 4.36 -10.23
C LEU A 11 -29.32 3.70 -11.62
N ALA A 12 -30.41 3.81 -12.38
CA ALA A 12 -30.47 3.32 -13.76
C ALA A 12 -29.53 4.10 -14.69
N ASP A 13 -29.43 5.42 -14.51
CA ASP A 13 -28.52 6.29 -15.27
C ASP A 13 -27.06 5.95 -14.96
N LEU A 14 -26.70 5.84 -13.68
CA LEU A 14 -25.37 5.38 -13.24
C LEU A 14 -25.01 4.02 -13.83
N ARG A 15 -25.95 3.07 -13.83
CA ARG A 15 -25.75 1.76 -14.44
C ARG A 15 -25.46 1.84 -15.93
N ALA A 16 -26.14 2.72 -16.67
CA ALA A 16 -25.87 2.95 -18.08
C ALA A 16 -24.45 3.52 -18.33
N HIS A 17 -23.88 4.20 -17.34
CA HIS A 17 -22.49 4.68 -17.33
C HIS A 17 -21.48 3.70 -16.71
N GLY A 18 -21.89 2.45 -16.44
CA GLY A 18 -21.02 1.44 -15.84
C GLY A 18 -20.65 1.75 -14.39
N ILE A 19 -21.54 2.42 -13.65
CA ILE A 19 -21.35 2.72 -12.22
C ILE A 19 -22.43 1.97 -11.44
N VAL A 20 -22.03 1.23 -10.41
CA VAL A 20 -22.95 0.60 -9.45
C VAL A 20 -22.53 0.88 -8.02
N LEU A 21 -23.51 0.86 -7.13
CA LEU A 21 -23.29 1.00 -5.69
C LEU A 21 -23.54 -0.35 -5.01
N PHE A 22 -22.57 -0.82 -4.25
CA PHE A 22 -22.67 -2.06 -3.47
C PHE A 22 -22.03 -1.85 -2.11
N ALA A 23 -22.75 -2.21 -1.03
CA ALA A 23 -22.25 -2.10 0.35
C ALA A 23 -21.60 -0.74 0.69
N ASP A 24 -22.27 0.36 0.32
CA ASP A 24 -21.80 1.74 0.51
C ASP A 24 -20.47 2.07 -0.20
N ARG A 25 -20.14 1.34 -1.27
CA ARG A 25 -19.00 1.61 -2.15
C ARG A 25 -19.45 1.75 -3.59
N VAL A 26 -18.77 2.65 -4.30
CA VAL A 26 -18.83 2.81 -5.75
C VAL A 26 -17.95 1.76 -6.42
N ILE A 27 -18.52 1.02 -7.36
CA ILE A 27 -17.82 0.18 -8.34
C ILE A 27 -18.03 0.86 -9.70
N PHE A 28 -16.94 1.11 -10.43
CA PHE A 28 -16.97 1.70 -11.76
C PHE A 28 -16.45 0.71 -12.81
N ASP A 29 -16.62 1.02 -14.10
CA ASP A 29 -16.43 0.05 -15.18
C ASP A 29 -17.19 -1.28 -14.93
N ALA A 30 -18.36 -1.14 -14.30
CA ALA A 30 -19.14 -2.25 -13.81
C ALA A 30 -19.68 -3.09 -14.96
N GLN A 31 -19.44 -4.40 -14.90
CA GLN A 31 -19.90 -5.34 -15.90
C GLN A 31 -21.40 -5.68 -15.71
N PRO A 32 -22.07 -6.19 -16.76
CA PRO A 32 -23.41 -6.74 -16.64
C PRO A 32 -23.52 -7.79 -15.52
N PRO A 33 -24.72 -8.07 -14.98
CA PRO A 33 -24.89 -9.12 -13.98
C PRO A 33 -24.45 -10.48 -14.53
N MET A 34 -23.89 -11.31 -13.67
CA MET A 34 -23.49 -12.67 -14.05
C MET A 34 -24.75 -13.52 -14.31
N PRO A 35 -24.85 -14.18 -15.48
CA PRO A 35 -25.92 -15.12 -15.78
C PRO A 35 -25.98 -16.29 -14.80
N ALA A 36 -27.18 -16.83 -14.55
CA ALA A 36 -27.40 -17.89 -13.56
C ALA A 36 -26.66 -19.20 -13.90
N ASP A 37 -26.49 -19.51 -15.18
CA ASP A 37 -25.73 -20.65 -15.67
C ASP A 37 -24.23 -20.51 -15.41
N GLN A 38 -23.68 -19.29 -15.53
CA GLN A 38 -22.29 -19.01 -15.17
C GLN A 38 -22.07 -19.12 -13.65
N ILE A 39 -22.98 -18.56 -12.84
CA ILE A 39 -22.93 -18.72 -11.37
C ILE A 39 -22.95 -20.20 -10.98
N ALA A 40 -23.82 -21.00 -11.63
CA ALA A 40 -23.90 -22.44 -11.37
C ALA A 40 -22.62 -23.18 -11.79
N ALA A 41 -21.97 -22.76 -12.88
CA ALA A 41 -20.70 -23.31 -13.31
C ALA A 41 -19.58 -23.04 -12.28
N VAL A 42 -19.48 -21.82 -11.77
CA VAL A 42 -18.51 -21.47 -10.71
C VAL A 42 -18.81 -22.23 -9.41
N GLN A 43 -20.07 -22.32 -9.00
CA GLN A 43 -20.45 -23.09 -7.81
C GLN A 43 -20.06 -24.56 -7.92
N ALA A 44 -20.14 -25.16 -9.11
CA ALA A 44 -19.74 -26.55 -9.32
C ALA A 44 -18.23 -26.80 -9.12
N ARG A 45 -17.40 -25.73 -9.17
CA ARG A 45 -15.95 -25.76 -8.89
C ARG A 45 -15.64 -25.56 -7.40
N CYS A 46 -16.62 -25.12 -6.60
CA CYS A 46 -16.48 -24.89 -5.16
C CYS A 46 -16.90 -26.12 -4.36
N HIS A 47 -16.26 -26.35 -3.22
CA HIS A 47 -16.59 -27.48 -2.35
C HIS A 47 -17.98 -27.32 -1.72
N GLY A 48 -18.31 -26.12 -1.21
CA GLY A 48 -19.63 -25.76 -0.69
C GLY A 48 -20.36 -24.70 -1.53
N ASP A 49 -21.59 -24.37 -1.13
CA ASP A 49 -22.40 -23.37 -1.83
C ASP A 49 -21.80 -21.97 -1.69
N LEU A 50 -21.98 -21.18 -2.75
CA LEU A 50 -21.55 -19.79 -2.79
C LEU A 50 -22.27 -18.96 -1.72
N PRO A 51 -21.55 -18.12 -0.96
CA PRO A 51 -22.15 -17.26 0.05
C PRO A 51 -23.20 -16.29 -0.56
N PRO A 52 -24.33 -16.02 0.13
CA PRO A 52 -25.40 -15.17 -0.40
C PRO A 52 -24.95 -13.77 -0.82
N ALA A 53 -24.00 -13.18 -0.10
CA ALA A 53 -23.49 -11.84 -0.40
C ALA A 53 -22.73 -11.80 -1.73
N LEU A 54 -21.97 -12.85 -2.07
CA LEU A 54 -21.29 -12.95 -3.37
C LEU A 54 -22.32 -13.12 -4.50
N LEU A 55 -23.36 -13.91 -4.27
CA LEU A 55 -24.46 -14.04 -5.24
C LEU A 55 -25.19 -12.71 -5.47
N GLU A 56 -25.38 -11.90 -4.43
CA GLU A 56 -25.94 -10.55 -4.60
C GLU A 56 -24.99 -9.65 -5.40
N LEU A 57 -23.69 -9.65 -5.07
CA LEU A 57 -22.69 -8.89 -5.82
C LEU A 57 -22.76 -9.24 -7.31
N TRP A 58 -22.69 -10.52 -7.67
CA TRP A 58 -22.73 -10.96 -9.07
C TRP A 58 -24.05 -10.70 -9.78
N ARG A 59 -25.17 -10.70 -9.05
CA ARG A 59 -26.47 -10.26 -9.60
C ARG A 59 -26.55 -8.74 -9.80
N THR A 60 -25.74 -7.97 -9.09
CA THR A 60 -25.58 -6.54 -9.32
C THR A 60 -24.55 -6.28 -10.42
N THR A 61 -23.39 -6.92 -10.41
CA THR A 61 -22.31 -6.77 -11.39
C THR A 61 -21.36 -7.97 -11.37
N ALA A 62 -21.02 -8.52 -12.54
CA ALA A 62 -20.09 -9.65 -12.63
C ALA A 62 -18.64 -9.27 -12.35
N GLY A 63 -18.29 -8.00 -12.49
CA GLY A 63 -16.94 -7.47 -12.33
C GLY A 63 -16.92 -5.95 -12.38
N GLY A 64 -15.74 -5.36 -12.35
CA GLY A 64 -15.56 -3.91 -12.37
C GLY A 64 -14.39 -3.49 -11.49
N SER A 65 -14.20 -2.18 -11.39
CA SER A 65 -13.05 -1.56 -10.78
C SER A 65 -13.40 -0.90 -9.45
N LEU A 66 -12.41 -0.93 -8.56
CA LEU A 66 -12.41 -0.35 -7.22
C LEU A 66 -11.18 0.54 -7.09
N ASP A 67 -11.31 1.67 -6.39
CA ASP A 67 -10.21 2.63 -6.23
C ASP A 67 -10.07 3.05 -4.76
N TYR A 68 -10.06 2.08 -3.85
CA TYR A 68 -10.00 2.31 -2.40
C TYR A 68 -8.71 1.78 -1.79
N ASP A 69 -8.40 2.28 -0.60
CA ASP A 69 -7.37 1.73 0.26
C ASP A 69 -7.91 0.56 1.07
N LEU A 70 -7.11 -0.51 1.16
CA LEU A 70 -7.27 -1.60 2.11
C LEU A 70 -5.92 -1.84 2.80
N THR A 71 -5.91 -1.83 4.13
CA THR A 71 -4.70 -2.09 4.91
C THR A 71 -4.96 -3.17 5.94
N LEU A 72 -4.12 -4.20 5.98
CA LEU A 72 -4.27 -5.36 6.85
C LEU A 72 -2.97 -5.67 7.61
N GLU A 73 -3.11 -6.29 8.77
CA GLU A 73 -1.97 -6.86 9.47
C GLU A 73 -1.70 -8.27 8.94
N MET A 74 -0.49 -8.53 8.44
CA MET A 74 -0.07 -9.82 7.87
C MET A 74 1.35 -10.13 8.31
N ASN A 75 1.57 -11.29 8.94
CA ASN A 75 2.91 -11.73 9.36
C ASN A 75 3.68 -10.65 10.17
N GLY A 76 3.00 -9.89 11.04
CA GLY A 76 3.57 -8.78 11.83
C GLY A 76 3.82 -7.48 11.06
N HIS A 77 3.44 -7.41 9.78
CA HIS A 77 3.54 -6.23 8.93
C HIS A 77 2.18 -5.54 8.79
N ILE A 78 2.19 -4.24 8.50
CA ILE A 78 0.98 -3.48 8.11
C ILE A 78 1.02 -3.25 6.60
N GLU A 79 0.32 -4.10 5.85
CA GLU A 79 0.40 -4.19 4.40
C GLU A 79 -0.80 -3.53 3.71
N ALA A 80 -0.52 -2.78 2.63
CA ALA A 80 -1.54 -2.30 1.73
C ALA A 80 -1.90 -3.40 0.72
N ILE A 81 -3.19 -3.69 0.58
CA ILE A 81 -3.70 -4.73 -0.32
C ILE A 81 -4.36 -4.07 -1.52
N GLY A 82 -3.85 -4.39 -2.71
CA GLY A 82 -4.48 -4.01 -3.97
C GLY A 82 -5.76 -4.83 -4.18
N TRP A 83 -6.91 -4.20 -3.97
CA TRP A 83 -8.20 -4.74 -4.39
C TRP A 83 -8.83 -3.79 -5.40
N GLY A 84 -8.19 -3.72 -6.57
CA GLY A 84 -8.56 -2.80 -7.65
C GLY A 84 -9.54 -3.40 -8.67
N GLU A 85 -9.62 -4.72 -8.75
CA GLU A 85 -10.47 -5.45 -9.71
C GLU A 85 -11.40 -6.44 -8.99
N LEU A 86 -12.64 -6.52 -9.46
CA LEU A 86 -13.54 -7.66 -9.26
C LEU A 86 -13.43 -8.57 -10.49
N PHE A 87 -12.96 -9.80 -10.29
CA PHE A 87 -12.69 -10.72 -11.38
C PHE A 87 -13.98 -11.15 -12.07
N TYR A 88 -13.97 -11.13 -13.40
CA TYR A 88 -15.09 -11.56 -14.24
C TYR A 88 -14.59 -12.28 -15.48
N ASN A 89 -15.45 -13.11 -16.09
CA ASN A 89 -15.09 -13.88 -17.28
C ASN A 89 -14.91 -12.97 -18.50
N GLY A 90 -13.79 -13.14 -19.20
CA GLY A 90 -13.40 -12.28 -20.32
C GLY A 90 -12.80 -10.93 -19.90
N SER A 91 -12.36 -10.77 -18.64
CA SER A 91 -11.53 -9.62 -18.27
C SER A 91 -10.21 -9.64 -19.04
N ASN A 92 -9.68 -8.45 -19.32
CA ASN A 92 -8.37 -8.27 -19.97
C ASN A 92 -7.23 -8.10 -18.93
N GLY A 93 -7.52 -8.40 -17.66
CA GLY A 93 -6.55 -8.40 -16.58
C GLY A 93 -5.51 -9.52 -16.74
N TYR A 94 -4.78 -9.81 -15.66
CA TYR A 94 -3.75 -10.86 -15.69
C TYR A 94 -4.35 -12.24 -16.01
N ARG A 95 -5.47 -12.56 -15.37
CA ARG A 95 -6.36 -13.68 -15.67
C ARG A 95 -7.80 -13.20 -15.44
N ASP A 96 -8.73 -13.75 -16.21
CA ASP A 96 -10.14 -13.60 -15.93
C ASP A 96 -10.57 -14.53 -14.77
N LEU A 97 -11.84 -14.47 -14.36
CA LEU A 97 -12.31 -15.27 -13.22
C LEU A 97 -12.10 -16.78 -13.43
N ASP A 98 -12.49 -17.33 -14.59
CA ASP A 98 -12.25 -18.74 -14.92
C ASP A 98 -10.75 -19.08 -14.90
N GLY A 99 -9.90 -18.22 -15.47
CA GLY A 99 -8.44 -18.40 -15.47
C GLY A 99 -7.82 -18.38 -14.08
N TRP A 100 -8.37 -17.61 -13.14
CA TRP A 100 -7.99 -17.65 -11.72
C TRP A 100 -8.49 -18.92 -11.03
N ILE A 101 -9.74 -19.33 -11.26
CA ILE A 101 -10.28 -20.57 -10.69
C ILE A 101 -9.43 -21.77 -11.15
N ASP A 102 -9.09 -21.86 -12.43
CA ASP A 102 -8.24 -22.94 -12.96
C ASP A 102 -6.84 -22.92 -12.35
N HIS A 103 -6.26 -21.73 -12.14
CA HIS A 103 -4.98 -21.59 -11.45
C HIS A 103 -5.03 -22.10 -10.01
N GLU A 104 -6.04 -21.69 -9.25
CA GLU A 104 -6.17 -22.10 -7.84
C GLU A 104 -6.46 -23.60 -7.70
N LEU A 105 -7.15 -24.20 -8.68
CA LEU A 105 -7.36 -25.65 -8.73
C LEU A 105 -6.05 -26.40 -8.98
N GLU A 106 -5.21 -25.92 -9.90
CA GLU A 106 -3.87 -26.47 -10.14
C GLU A 106 -3.01 -26.40 -8.86
N LEU A 107 -2.97 -25.25 -8.20
CA LEU A 107 -2.25 -25.08 -6.93
C LEU A 107 -2.78 -25.98 -5.81
N ALA A 108 -4.10 -26.15 -5.71
CA ALA A 108 -4.71 -27.05 -4.73
C ALA A 108 -4.39 -28.52 -5.00
N GLU A 109 -4.33 -28.94 -6.27
CA GLU A 109 -3.91 -30.27 -6.67
C GLU A 109 -2.44 -30.53 -6.31
N GLU A 110 -1.54 -29.61 -6.68
CA GLU A 110 -0.12 -29.68 -6.37
C GLU A 110 0.11 -29.78 -4.85
N ALA A 111 -0.56 -28.92 -4.07
CA ALA A 111 -0.46 -28.94 -2.62
C ALA A 111 -0.99 -30.25 -2.02
N ALA A 112 -2.07 -30.82 -2.56
CA ALA A 112 -2.62 -32.09 -2.10
C ALA A 112 -1.66 -33.26 -2.38
N ASP A 113 -1.06 -33.29 -3.57
CA ASP A 113 -0.07 -34.28 -3.99
C ASP A 113 1.19 -34.21 -3.13
N GLU A 114 1.75 -33.01 -2.93
CA GLU A 114 2.92 -32.77 -2.09
C GLU A 114 2.71 -33.23 -0.64
N HIS A 115 1.51 -33.02 -0.10
CA HIS A 115 1.15 -33.40 1.27
C HIS A 115 0.53 -34.80 1.37
N SER A 116 0.42 -35.55 0.25
CA SER A 116 -0.22 -36.87 0.17
C SER A 116 -1.62 -36.90 0.80
N ARG A 117 -2.42 -35.87 0.55
CA ARG A 117 -3.79 -35.74 1.05
C ARG A 117 -4.80 -35.99 -0.06
N PRO A 118 -5.90 -36.73 0.20
CA PRO A 118 -6.97 -36.84 -0.77
C PRO A 118 -7.64 -35.47 -0.96
N TRP A 119 -7.81 -35.08 -2.22
CA TRP A 119 -8.46 -33.82 -2.60
C TRP A 119 -9.73 -34.07 -3.42
N SER A 120 -10.72 -33.20 -3.23
CA SER A 120 -12.07 -33.33 -3.80
C SER A 120 -12.15 -32.85 -5.26
N GLY A 121 -11.09 -32.25 -5.80
CA GLY A 121 -11.10 -31.58 -7.10
C GLY A 121 -11.86 -30.26 -7.11
N ARG A 122 -12.08 -29.66 -5.93
CA ARG A 122 -12.87 -28.45 -5.73
C ARG A 122 -12.14 -27.47 -4.81
N LEU A 123 -12.47 -26.19 -4.97
CA LEU A 123 -11.92 -25.10 -4.16
C LEU A 123 -12.65 -24.97 -2.83
N ASP A 124 -11.86 -24.85 -1.75
CA ASP A 124 -12.32 -24.47 -0.41
C ASP A 124 -12.35 -22.94 -0.21
N VAL A 125 -11.63 -22.21 -1.06
CA VAL A 125 -11.60 -20.75 -1.14
C VAL A 125 -11.71 -20.30 -2.60
N LEU A 126 -12.63 -19.40 -2.91
CA LEU A 126 -12.89 -18.94 -4.28
C LEU A 126 -12.28 -17.55 -4.50
N PRO A 127 -11.37 -17.36 -5.48
CA PRO A 127 -10.92 -16.03 -5.86
C PRO A 127 -12.06 -15.25 -6.53
N PHE A 128 -12.19 -13.96 -6.21
CA PHE A 128 -13.21 -13.10 -6.85
C PHE A 128 -12.77 -11.64 -7.05
N GLY A 129 -11.56 -11.27 -6.63
CA GLY A 129 -10.99 -9.96 -6.89
C GLY A 129 -9.53 -9.88 -6.49
N GLY A 130 -8.88 -8.75 -6.74
CA GLY A 130 -7.47 -8.55 -6.43
C GLY A 130 -6.84 -7.44 -7.25
N PHE A 131 -5.52 -7.53 -7.43
CA PHE A 131 -4.75 -6.65 -8.29
C PHE A 131 -3.55 -7.41 -8.88
N GLU A 132 -3.48 -7.43 -10.21
CA GLU A 132 -2.47 -8.15 -10.98
C GLU A 132 -2.28 -9.60 -10.47
N TYR A 133 -1.04 -10.05 -10.30
CA TYR A 133 -0.71 -11.38 -9.78
C TYR A 133 -0.28 -11.36 -8.29
N CYS A 134 -0.12 -10.17 -7.70
CA CYS A 134 0.53 -9.99 -6.41
C CYS A 134 -0.43 -9.86 -5.21
N ASP A 135 -1.69 -9.49 -5.44
CA ASP A 135 -2.73 -9.40 -4.41
C ASP A 135 -4.00 -10.11 -4.86
N ARG A 136 -4.59 -10.95 -3.99
CA ARG A 136 -5.81 -11.71 -4.31
C ARG A 136 -6.78 -11.71 -3.14
N ILE A 137 -8.06 -11.59 -3.46
CA ILE A 137 -9.18 -11.60 -2.53
C ILE A 137 -10.00 -12.86 -2.77
N TYR A 138 -10.20 -13.61 -1.69
CA TYR A 138 -10.92 -14.87 -1.68
C TYR A 138 -12.14 -14.79 -0.79
N ILE A 139 -13.10 -15.66 -1.05
CA ILE A 139 -14.17 -15.96 -0.10
C ILE A 139 -14.14 -17.45 0.26
N VAL A 140 -14.29 -17.76 1.56
CA VAL A 140 -14.29 -19.15 2.03
C VAL A 140 -15.59 -19.85 1.62
N THR A 141 -15.48 -20.93 0.86
CA THR A 141 -16.61 -21.73 0.35
C THR A 141 -16.69 -23.11 0.98
N ASP A 142 -15.65 -23.56 1.68
CA ASP A 142 -15.64 -24.83 2.42
C ASP A 142 -16.87 -24.93 3.36
N PRO A 143 -17.73 -25.96 3.19
CA PRO A 143 -18.92 -26.14 4.01
C PRO A 143 -18.62 -26.47 5.47
N ASP A 144 -17.45 -27.03 5.75
CA ASP A 144 -17.03 -27.50 7.08
C ASP A 144 -16.15 -26.46 7.82
N ALA A 145 -15.70 -25.42 7.12
CA ALA A 145 -14.94 -24.32 7.68
C ALA A 145 -15.77 -23.46 8.63
N LYS A 146 -15.21 -23.11 9.80
CA LYS A 146 -15.88 -22.26 10.80
C LYS A 146 -16.05 -20.81 10.32
N ASP A 147 -15.18 -20.41 9.41
CA ASP A 147 -15.05 -19.12 8.76
C ASP A 147 -15.65 -19.12 7.35
N ARG A 148 -16.56 -20.06 7.04
CA ARG A 148 -17.31 -20.06 5.79
C ARG A 148 -17.95 -18.69 5.54
N GLY A 149 -17.75 -18.16 4.33
CA GLY A 149 -18.21 -16.84 3.91
C GLY A 149 -17.30 -15.67 4.32
N HIS A 150 -16.26 -15.89 5.11
CA HIS A 150 -15.25 -14.87 5.40
C HIS A 150 -14.51 -14.49 4.12
N VAL A 151 -14.13 -13.22 4.04
CA VAL A 151 -13.30 -12.69 2.96
C VAL A 151 -11.86 -12.68 3.43
N LEU A 152 -10.98 -13.25 2.63
CA LEU A 152 -9.54 -13.35 2.89
C LEU A 152 -8.78 -12.52 1.85
N ALA A 153 -7.63 -12.00 2.24
CA ALA A 153 -6.67 -11.38 1.35
C ALA A 153 -5.36 -12.14 1.43
N TRP A 154 -4.82 -12.49 0.27
CA TRP A 154 -3.45 -12.98 0.11
C TRP A 154 -2.61 -11.89 -0.55
N LYS A 155 -1.35 -11.79 -0.12
CA LYS A 155 -0.35 -10.90 -0.70
C LYS A 155 0.96 -11.66 -0.93
N GLN A 156 1.54 -11.49 -2.11
CA GLN A 156 2.83 -12.07 -2.45
C GLN A 156 3.97 -11.46 -1.62
N GLY A 157 4.88 -12.31 -1.16
CA GLY A 157 6.16 -11.88 -0.62
C GLY A 157 7.01 -11.17 -1.68
N LEU A 158 7.57 -10.01 -1.34
CA LEU A 158 8.44 -9.23 -2.21
C LEU A 158 9.92 -9.61 -2.02
N PRO A 159 10.79 -9.38 -3.01
CA PRO A 159 12.21 -9.73 -2.91
C PRO A 159 12.90 -9.07 -1.69
N PRO A 160 13.91 -9.72 -1.07
CA PRO A 160 14.63 -9.18 0.10
C PRO A 160 15.26 -7.80 -0.08
N ALA A 161 15.52 -7.38 -1.33
CA ALA A 161 16.03 -6.05 -1.64
C ALA A 161 15.03 -4.92 -1.30
N TRP A 162 13.73 -5.24 -1.18
CA TRP A 162 12.67 -4.28 -0.90
C TRP A 162 12.49 -4.13 0.61
N ARG A 163 13.41 -3.41 1.23
CA ARG A 163 13.46 -3.32 2.69
C ARG A 163 12.14 -2.86 3.28
N GLY A 164 11.68 -3.61 4.28
CA GLY A 164 10.46 -3.36 5.03
C GLY A 164 9.18 -3.81 4.34
N ALA A 165 9.27 -4.39 3.15
CA ALA A 165 8.20 -5.19 2.60
C ALA A 165 8.16 -6.55 3.30
N MET A 166 6.97 -7.15 3.32
CA MET A 166 6.83 -8.58 3.63
C MET A 166 7.51 -9.41 2.54
N HIS A 167 8.34 -10.39 2.93
CA HIS A 167 9.15 -11.21 2.01
C HIS A 167 8.64 -12.63 1.80
N GLU A 168 7.72 -13.07 2.65
CA GLU A 168 7.00 -14.32 2.51
C GLU A 168 5.54 -14.00 2.18
N ASP A 169 4.84 -14.94 1.57
CA ASP A 169 3.43 -14.74 1.29
C ASP A 169 2.64 -14.57 2.60
N GLY A 170 1.69 -13.64 2.57
CA GLY A 170 0.79 -13.34 3.69
C GLY A 170 -0.64 -13.71 3.36
N LEU A 171 -1.37 -14.18 4.37
CA LEU A 171 -2.80 -14.39 4.31
C LEU A 171 -3.44 -13.80 5.56
N ALA A 172 -4.47 -12.99 5.39
CA ALA A 172 -5.26 -12.46 6.51
C ALA A 172 -6.75 -12.41 6.17
N THR A 173 -7.57 -12.47 7.21
CA THR A 173 -9.01 -12.23 7.10
C THR A 173 -9.25 -10.73 6.93
N VAL A 174 -9.93 -10.34 5.86
CA VAL A 174 -10.41 -8.97 5.64
C VAL A 174 -11.60 -8.69 6.55
N ALA A 175 -12.60 -9.60 6.52
CA ALA A 175 -13.87 -9.42 7.19
C ALA A 175 -14.66 -10.74 7.29
N PRO A 176 -15.65 -10.84 8.20
CA PRO A 176 -16.46 -12.05 8.37
C PRO A 176 -17.45 -12.31 7.23
N ASP A 177 -17.72 -11.32 6.39
CA ASP A 177 -18.56 -11.44 5.20
C ASP A 177 -18.20 -10.37 4.15
N LEU A 178 -18.79 -10.48 2.96
CA LEU A 178 -18.51 -9.59 1.85
C LEU A 178 -18.98 -8.15 2.08
N TYR A 179 -20.10 -7.90 2.75
CA TYR A 179 -20.54 -6.52 3.01
C TYR A 179 -19.58 -5.84 3.98
N ALA A 180 -19.14 -6.55 5.01
CA ALA A 180 -18.13 -6.05 5.94
C ALA A 180 -16.76 -5.85 5.25
N ALA A 181 -16.40 -6.69 4.27
CA ALA A 181 -15.19 -6.52 3.48
C ALA A 181 -15.22 -5.24 2.64
N PHE A 182 -16.33 -4.96 1.96
CA PHE A 182 -16.53 -3.68 1.28
C PHE A 182 -16.56 -2.51 2.28
N GLY A 183 -17.10 -2.71 3.48
CA GLY A 183 -17.06 -1.74 4.57
C GLY A 183 -15.64 -1.41 5.06
N ALA A 184 -14.67 -2.33 4.88
CA ALA A 184 -13.27 -2.12 5.21
C ALA A 184 -12.51 -1.29 4.16
N LEU A 185 -13.02 -1.19 2.93
CA LEU A 185 -12.45 -0.32 1.88
C LEU A 185 -12.63 1.14 2.28
N GLN A 186 -11.57 1.94 2.27
CA GLN A 186 -11.58 3.31 2.77
C GLN A 186 -10.80 4.25 1.85
N LEU A 187 -10.85 5.55 2.13
CA LEU A 187 -9.96 6.54 1.52
C LEU A 187 -9.10 7.17 2.63
N ASN A 188 -7.80 6.97 2.55
CA ASN A 188 -6.85 7.50 3.53
C ASN A 188 -6.73 9.04 3.46
N ALA A 189 -7.00 9.61 2.28
CA ALA A 189 -7.02 11.04 2.05
C ALA A 189 -8.23 11.39 1.16
N ASP A 190 -8.65 12.65 1.20
CA ASP A 190 -9.70 13.13 0.30
C ASP A 190 -9.10 13.27 -1.11
N PRO A 191 -9.64 12.59 -2.14
CA PRO A 191 -9.08 12.64 -3.50
C PRO A 191 -9.22 14.02 -4.16
N LEU A 192 -9.98 14.95 -3.57
CA LEU A 192 -10.08 16.33 -4.04
C LEU A 192 -9.17 17.31 -3.28
N GLU A 193 -8.42 16.86 -2.27
CA GLU A 193 -7.48 17.73 -1.56
C GLU A 193 -6.28 18.12 -2.46
N PRO A 194 -5.88 19.42 -2.48
CA PRO A 194 -4.74 19.87 -3.27
C PRO A 194 -3.44 19.15 -2.90
N GLY A 195 -2.65 18.74 -3.90
CA GLY A 195 -1.36 18.07 -3.70
C GLY A 195 -1.43 16.55 -3.60
N GLY A 196 -2.62 15.95 -3.69
CA GLY A 196 -2.84 14.50 -3.77
C GLY A 196 -2.77 13.90 -5.18
N GLU A 197 -2.09 14.56 -6.12
CA GLU A 197 -2.01 14.11 -7.52
C GLU A 197 -1.46 12.67 -7.60
N ASN A 198 -2.25 11.77 -8.20
CA ASN A 198 -1.98 10.32 -8.34
C ASN A 198 -2.20 9.45 -7.08
N GLY A 199 -2.97 9.93 -6.08
CA GLY A 199 -3.41 9.10 -4.95
C GLY A 199 -4.62 8.21 -5.27
N THR A 200 -4.95 7.31 -4.34
CA THR A 200 -6.20 6.53 -4.34
C THR A 200 -7.42 7.44 -4.57
N GLY A 201 -8.29 7.06 -5.50
CA GLY A 201 -9.45 7.84 -5.93
C GLY A 201 -9.26 8.61 -7.24
N ALA A 202 -8.02 8.80 -7.71
CA ALA A 202 -7.76 9.48 -8.98
C ALA A 202 -8.35 8.72 -10.18
N THR A 203 -8.30 7.39 -10.18
CA THR A 203 -8.82 6.57 -11.28
C THR A 203 -10.33 6.69 -11.40
N LEU A 204 -11.06 6.71 -10.28
CA LEU A 204 -12.50 6.96 -10.30
C LEU A 204 -12.84 8.38 -10.79
N LEU A 205 -12.09 9.39 -10.35
CA LEU A 205 -12.32 10.78 -10.79
C LEU A 205 -12.13 10.91 -12.30
N ASP A 206 -11.03 10.38 -12.84
CA ASP A 206 -10.78 10.34 -14.28
C ASP A 206 -11.89 9.60 -15.04
N TYR A 207 -12.38 8.48 -14.49
CA TYR A 207 -13.50 7.74 -15.08
C TYR A 207 -14.78 8.59 -15.13
N ILE A 208 -15.11 9.30 -14.04
CA ILE A 208 -16.30 10.16 -13.99
C ILE A 208 -16.17 11.32 -14.98
N ASP A 209 -14.99 11.96 -15.04
CA ASP A 209 -14.72 13.06 -15.96
C ASP A 209 -14.87 12.60 -17.42
N ALA A 210 -14.34 11.43 -17.78
CA ALA A 210 -14.54 10.83 -19.09
C ALA A 210 -16.02 10.58 -19.39
N ARG A 211 -16.79 10.03 -18.42
CA ARG A 211 -18.24 9.81 -18.59
C ARG A 211 -19.03 11.11 -18.78
N GLN A 212 -18.63 12.19 -18.12
CA GLN A 212 -19.24 13.51 -18.31
C GLN A 212 -18.90 14.11 -19.67
N ALA A 213 -17.63 14.07 -20.07
CA ALA A 213 -17.14 14.68 -21.30
C ALA A 213 -17.62 13.96 -22.56
N GLU A 214 -17.65 12.63 -22.55
CA GLU A 214 -17.77 11.82 -23.77
C GLU A 214 -19.06 10.98 -23.83
N HIS A 215 -19.67 10.69 -22.68
CA HIS A 215 -20.78 9.73 -22.61
C HIS A 215 -22.10 10.34 -22.15
N GLY A 216 -22.13 11.61 -21.77
CA GLY A 216 -23.36 12.34 -21.42
C GLY A 216 -23.82 12.19 -19.97
N LEU A 217 -22.95 11.73 -19.07
CA LEU A 217 -23.25 11.73 -17.63
C LEU A 217 -23.44 13.18 -17.17
N SER A 218 -24.58 13.48 -16.55
CA SER A 218 -24.82 14.85 -16.08
C SER A 218 -23.83 15.25 -14.98
N ALA A 219 -23.33 16.50 -15.04
CA ALA A 219 -22.41 17.03 -14.02
C ALA A 219 -23.00 16.94 -12.60
N SER A 220 -24.31 17.13 -12.46
CA SER A 220 -25.00 17.00 -11.17
C SER A 220 -24.91 15.57 -10.62
N LEU A 221 -25.14 14.56 -11.46
CA LEU A 221 -25.09 13.16 -11.04
C LEU A 221 -23.66 12.70 -10.76
N GLY A 222 -22.69 13.10 -11.59
CA GLY A 222 -21.27 12.82 -11.34
C GLY A 222 -20.79 13.44 -10.03
N ASN A 223 -21.11 14.72 -9.75
CA ASN A 223 -20.79 15.35 -8.47
C ASN A 223 -21.44 14.64 -7.28
N LYS A 224 -22.65 14.09 -7.46
CA LYS A 224 -23.34 13.31 -6.43
C LYS A 224 -22.64 11.98 -6.16
N VAL A 225 -22.13 11.30 -7.18
CA VAL A 225 -21.30 10.09 -7.03
C VAL A 225 -19.99 10.43 -6.29
N ILE A 226 -19.31 11.51 -6.67
CA ILE A 226 -18.08 11.96 -6.00
C ILE A 226 -18.35 12.28 -4.52
N ALA A 227 -19.47 12.96 -4.22
CA ALA A 227 -19.86 13.24 -2.85
C ALA A 227 -20.20 11.96 -2.05
N PHE A 228 -20.81 10.97 -2.69
CA PHE A 228 -21.07 9.67 -2.07
C PHE A 228 -19.76 8.91 -1.81
N TYR A 229 -18.86 8.88 -2.79
CA TYR A 229 -17.56 8.24 -2.72
C TYR A 229 -16.69 8.77 -1.57
N ARG A 230 -16.63 10.09 -1.42
CA ARG A 230 -15.86 10.77 -0.37
C ARG A 230 -16.34 10.47 1.05
N ARG A 231 -17.49 9.80 1.24
CA ARG A 231 -17.91 9.30 2.56
C ARG A 231 -17.05 8.14 3.07
N ALA A 232 -16.29 7.49 2.18
CA ALA A 232 -15.31 6.49 2.56
C ALA A 232 -14.02 7.10 3.13
N VAL A 233 -13.86 8.43 3.11
CA VAL A 233 -12.71 9.12 3.73
C VAL A 233 -12.71 8.88 5.23
N ILE A 234 -11.58 8.40 5.72
CA ILE A 234 -11.36 8.14 7.14
C ILE A 234 -11.32 9.47 7.91
N ASP A 235 -12.23 9.66 8.85
CA ASP A 235 -12.24 10.84 9.71
C ASP A 235 -11.51 10.58 11.04
N TRP A 236 -10.21 10.86 11.04
CA TRP A 236 -9.41 10.90 12.27
C TRP A 236 -9.40 12.27 12.96
N ARG A 237 -9.82 13.33 12.25
CA ARG A 237 -9.75 14.71 12.74
C ARG A 237 -10.82 14.98 13.80
N THR A 238 -12.03 14.45 13.62
CA THR A 238 -13.10 14.59 14.63
C THR A 238 -12.72 13.91 15.96
N PRO A 239 -12.28 12.63 15.99
CA PRO A 239 -11.83 12.01 17.23
C PRO A 239 -10.60 12.68 17.86
N LEU A 240 -9.72 13.29 17.06
CA LEU A 240 -8.61 14.09 17.59
C LEU A 240 -9.11 15.35 18.32
N ALA A 241 -10.03 16.09 17.70
CA ALA A 241 -10.61 17.30 18.27
C ALA A 241 -11.42 16.99 19.55
N ASP A 242 -12.14 15.87 19.56
CA ASP A 242 -12.94 15.41 20.70
C ASP A 242 -12.11 14.73 21.80
N GLY A 243 -10.82 14.50 21.58
CA GLY A 243 -9.93 13.81 22.52
C GLY A 243 -10.21 12.31 22.67
N THR A 244 -10.91 11.69 21.72
CA THR A 244 -11.28 10.27 21.74
C THR A 244 -10.39 9.38 20.88
N LEU A 245 -9.48 9.97 20.09
CA LEU A 245 -8.62 9.25 19.14
C LEU A 245 -7.76 8.15 19.81
N ALA A 246 -7.27 8.36 21.03
CA ALA A 246 -6.46 7.37 21.75
C ALA A 246 -7.20 6.04 22.02
N ALA A 247 -8.53 6.06 22.06
CA ALA A 247 -9.35 4.85 22.19
C ALA A 247 -9.54 4.10 20.86
N GLN A 248 -8.99 4.63 19.76
CA GLN A 248 -9.15 4.09 18.40
C GLN A 248 -7.76 3.87 17.75
N PRO A 249 -7.03 2.81 18.11
CA PRO A 249 -5.62 2.64 17.73
C PRO A 249 -5.36 2.61 16.22
N ALA A 250 -6.24 1.98 15.44
CA ALA A 250 -6.11 1.94 13.98
C ALA A 250 -6.23 3.35 13.37
N LEU A 251 -7.17 4.15 13.88
CA LEU A 251 -7.41 5.52 13.43
C LEU A 251 -6.27 6.46 13.85
N ALA A 252 -5.76 6.29 15.07
CA ALA A 252 -4.60 7.04 15.57
C ALA A 252 -3.33 6.72 14.76
N ARG A 253 -3.11 5.45 14.41
CA ARG A 253 -2.04 5.02 13.52
C ARG A 253 -2.15 5.68 12.15
N HIS A 254 -3.36 5.71 11.58
CA HIS A 254 -3.62 6.37 10.31
C HIS A 254 -3.31 7.89 10.37
N ALA A 255 -3.77 8.58 11.42
CA ALA A 255 -3.46 9.99 11.64
C ALA A 255 -1.94 10.25 11.72
N LEU A 256 -1.19 9.39 12.43
CA LEU A 256 0.26 9.52 12.54
C LEU A 256 0.95 9.31 11.19
N ARG A 257 0.53 8.30 10.42
CA ARG A 257 1.04 8.10 9.05
C ARG A 257 0.77 9.31 8.17
N HIS A 258 -0.43 9.89 8.23
CA HIS A 258 -0.76 11.12 7.52
C HIS A 258 0.18 12.27 7.92
N ALA A 259 0.40 12.49 9.21
CA ALA A 259 1.32 13.54 9.69
C ALA A 259 2.74 13.36 9.14
N ILE A 260 3.25 12.13 9.16
CA ILE A 260 4.57 11.80 8.61
C ILE A 260 4.61 12.00 7.10
N ASP A 261 3.60 11.55 6.36
CA ASP A 261 3.55 11.67 4.90
C ASP A 261 3.60 13.13 4.43
N HIS A 262 3.08 14.05 5.24
CA HIS A 262 3.11 15.50 5.01
C HIS A 262 4.32 16.21 5.63
N ASP A 263 5.21 15.48 6.30
CA ASP A 263 6.32 16.01 7.10
C ASP A 263 5.87 17.07 8.14
N ASP A 264 4.68 16.90 8.69
CA ASP A 264 4.06 17.80 9.67
C ASP A 264 4.54 17.45 11.08
N ASP A 265 5.60 18.13 11.53
CA ASP A 265 6.20 17.93 12.85
C ASP A 265 5.26 18.34 13.99
N ALA A 266 4.50 19.42 13.83
CA ALA A 266 3.54 19.90 14.82
C ALA A 266 2.43 18.87 15.08
N LEU A 267 1.83 18.33 14.01
CA LEU A 267 0.82 17.28 14.12
C LEU A 267 1.44 15.97 14.64
N THR A 268 2.68 15.65 14.24
CA THR A 268 3.42 14.49 14.76
C THR A 268 3.57 14.58 16.29
N VAL A 269 4.05 15.71 16.82
CA VAL A 269 4.17 15.93 18.27
C VAL A 269 2.81 15.84 18.98
N GLN A 270 1.74 16.36 18.36
CA GLN A 270 0.39 16.26 18.93
C GLN A 270 -0.11 14.81 19.02
N LEU A 271 0.20 13.98 18.02
CA LEU A 271 -0.31 12.61 17.92
C LEU A 271 0.49 11.60 18.74
N VAL A 272 1.80 11.80 18.90
CA VAL A 272 2.68 10.85 19.61
C VAL A 272 2.15 10.41 20.99
N PRO A 273 1.68 11.31 21.88
CA PRO A 273 1.14 10.92 23.19
C PRO A 273 -0.11 10.04 23.12
N LEU A 274 -0.80 10.01 21.98
CA LEU A 274 -2.01 9.21 21.76
C LEU A 274 -1.70 7.79 21.28
N ILE A 275 -0.44 7.50 20.92
CA ILE A 275 -0.01 6.21 20.40
C ILE A 275 0.55 5.36 21.53
N ALA A 276 -0.16 4.28 21.86
CA ALA A 276 0.20 3.40 22.98
C ALA A 276 1.56 2.72 22.82
N ASN A 277 1.98 2.44 21.58
CA ASN A 277 3.25 1.80 21.27
C ASN A 277 3.87 2.35 19.98
N LEU A 278 4.79 3.31 20.11
CA LEU A 278 5.56 3.86 18.99
C LEU A 278 6.59 2.88 18.40
N GLY A 279 6.83 1.73 19.03
CA GLY A 279 7.65 0.66 18.47
C GLY A 279 6.87 -0.31 17.58
N ALA A 280 5.54 -0.22 17.55
CA ALA A 280 4.73 -1.04 16.66
C ALA A 280 4.92 -0.63 15.18
N THR A 281 4.65 -1.56 14.28
CA THR A 281 4.69 -1.32 12.84
C THR A 281 3.63 -0.29 12.43
N LEU A 282 4.07 0.68 11.63
CA LEU A 282 3.23 1.72 11.04
C LEU A 282 2.83 1.34 9.61
N ALA A 283 3.80 0.90 8.80
CA ALA A 283 3.62 0.47 7.42
C ALA A 283 4.73 -0.51 7.02
N GLY A 284 4.35 -1.61 6.38
CA GLY A 284 5.21 -2.79 6.20
C GLY A 284 5.80 -3.21 7.55
N SER A 285 7.11 -3.39 7.60
CA SER A 285 7.87 -3.71 8.81
C SER A 285 8.36 -2.47 9.58
N SER A 286 8.09 -1.25 9.11
CA SER A 286 8.72 -0.05 9.65
C SER A 286 7.94 0.48 10.85
N ASN A 287 8.64 0.80 11.93
CA ASN A 287 8.09 1.68 12.98
C ASN A 287 7.94 3.12 12.42
N PRO A 288 7.27 4.04 13.14
CA PRO A 288 7.06 5.41 12.67
C PRO A 288 8.34 6.16 12.32
N THR A 289 9.40 6.03 13.13
CA THR A 289 10.67 6.73 12.90
C THR A 289 11.35 6.23 11.63
N ASP A 290 11.43 4.92 11.45
CA ASP A 290 12.03 4.29 10.26
C ASP A 290 11.22 4.60 9.00
N TYR A 291 9.88 4.64 9.12
CA TYR A 291 8.99 5.03 8.03
C TYR A 291 9.26 6.47 7.59
N ALA A 292 9.35 7.41 8.54
CA ALA A 292 9.66 8.82 8.26
C ALA A 292 11.03 8.99 7.58
N LEU A 293 12.05 8.31 8.10
CA LEU A 293 13.43 8.35 7.59
C LEU A 293 13.52 7.85 6.14
N ARG A 294 12.89 6.71 5.82
CA ARG A 294 12.90 6.14 4.46
C ARG A 294 12.19 7.04 3.44
N ARG A 295 11.17 7.76 3.89
CA ARG A 295 10.35 8.68 3.08
C ARG A 295 10.95 10.09 2.99
N GLN A 296 12.13 10.32 3.58
CA GLN A 296 12.82 11.61 3.65
C GLN A 296 11.99 12.70 4.36
N LYS A 297 11.15 12.30 5.33
CA LYS A 297 10.28 13.16 6.13
C LYS A 297 11.02 13.53 7.42
N PHE A 298 12.01 14.40 7.28
CA PHE A 298 13.02 14.64 8.31
C PHE A 298 12.50 15.49 9.48
N ALA A 299 11.51 16.35 9.26
CA ALA A 299 10.90 17.13 10.34
C ALA A 299 10.09 16.19 11.26
N ALA A 300 9.25 15.34 10.67
CA ALA A 300 8.51 14.31 11.40
C ALA A 300 9.43 13.30 12.09
N ALA A 301 10.51 12.84 11.42
CA ALA A 301 11.50 11.94 12.03
C ALA A 301 12.18 12.57 13.27
N SER A 302 12.50 13.87 13.20
CA SER A 302 13.09 14.59 14.34
C SER A 302 12.09 14.68 15.50
N ALA A 303 10.84 15.07 15.22
CA ALA A 303 9.77 15.13 16.21
C ALA A 303 9.51 13.78 16.91
N LEU A 304 9.55 12.68 16.16
CA LEU A 304 9.40 11.32 16.69
C LEU A 304 10.53 10.96 17.66
N LEU A 305 11.79 11.19 17.26
CA LEU A 305 12.96 10.92 18.09
C LEU A 305 12.98 11.77 19.36
N GLU A 306 12.69 13.07 19.24
CA GLU A 306 12.59 13.99 20.38
C GLU A 306 11.49 13.58 21.37
N SER A 307 10.43 12.96 20.85
CA SER A 307 9.34 12.41 21.67
C SER A 307 9.63 11.00 22.22
N GLY A 308 10.84 10.47 22.01
CA GLY A 308 11.27 9.17 22.53
C GLY A 308 10.78 7.96 21.73
N ALA A 309 10.35 8.14 20.48
CA ALA A 309 10.05 7.01 19.61
C ALA A 309 11.31 6.17 19.38
N PRO A 310 11.20 4.83 19.36
CA PRO A 310 12.34 3.98 19.08
C PRO A 310 12.80 4.15 17.64
N VAL A 311 14.07 3.82 17.40
CA VAL A 311 14.70 3.79 16.09
C VAL A 311 15.52 2.51 15.98
N ALA A 312 15.52 1.89 14.79
CA ALA A 312 16.27 0.66 14.60
C ALA A 312 17.79 0.93 14.58
N PRO A 313 18.62 0.00 15.06
CA PRO A 313 20.08 0.19 15.06
C PRO A 313 20.67 0.38 13.65
N ASP A 314 19.99 -0.14 12.63
CA ASP A 314 20.39 -0.16 11.23
C ASP A 314 19.65 0.88 10.37
N SER A 315 18.93 1.84 10.97
CA SER A 315 18.07 2.79 10.21
C SER A 315 18.85 3.60 9.16
N LEU A 316 20.12 3.94 9.42
CA LEU A 316 20.97 4.70 8.49
C LEU A 316 21.22 3.99 7.15
N GLU A 317 21.09 2.67 7.08
CA GLU A 317 21.23 1.92 5.84
C GLU A 317 20.17 2.30 4.80
N SER A 318 18.97 2.68 5.25
CA SER A 318 17.83 3.00 4.40
C SER A 318 17.60 4.49 4.17
N VAL A 319 18.38 5.33 4.86
CA VAL A 319 18.29 6.78 4.76
C VAL A 319 18.94 7.26 3.45
N SER A 320 18.22 8.13 2.75
CA SER A 320 18.66 8.78 1.52
C SER A 320 18.30 10.27 1.57
N GLY A 321 18.87 11.08 0.66
CA GLY A 321 18.63 12.52 0.61
C GLY A 321 19.48 13.33 1.59
N THR A 322 19.19 14.63 1.69
CA THR A 322 19.98 15.61 2.45
C THR A 322 19.53 15.64 3.91
N VAL A 323 19.91 14.60 4.65
CA VAL A 323 19.57 14.47 6.08
C VAL A 323 20.18 15.63 6.87
N PRO A 324 19.40 16.36 7.70
CA PRO A 324 19.93 17.42 8.54
C PRO A 324 21.01 16.91 9.52
N PRO A 325 22.13 17.64 9.73
CA PRO A 325 23.17 17.22 10.67
C PRO A 325 22.68 17.07 12.12
N ALA A 326 21.68 17.86 12.52
CA ALA A 326 21.04 17.73 13.83
C ALA A 326 20.34 16.37 14.00
N LEU A 327 19.61 15.92 12.98
CA LEU A 327 18.95 14.62 12.96
C LEU A 327 19.95 13.47 12.98
N ILE A 328 21.05 13.55 12.21
CA ILE A 328 22.12 12.56 12.27
C ILE A 328 22.72 12.45 13.67
N ARG A 329 22.95 13.58 14.35
CA ARG A 329 23.45 13.56 15.72
C ARG A 329 22.45 12.88 16.66
N ALA A 330 21.17 13.25 16.57
CA ALA A 330 20.12 12.64 17.38
C ALA A 330 20.02 11.11 17.16
N LEU A 331 20.11 10.65 15.92
CA LEU A 331 20.13 9.22 15.58
C LEU A 331 21.33 8.49 16.22
N LEU A 332 22.53 9.07 16.10
CA LEU A 332 23.74 8.49 16.69
C LEU A 332 23.67 8.46 18.22
N ASP A 333 23.16 9.53 18.84
CA ASP A 333 22.95 9.62 20.29
C ASP A 333 21.88 8.62 20.78
N ALA A 334 20.89 8.30 19.94
CA ALA A 334 19.89 7.26 20.17
C ALA A 334 20.42 5.82 19.96
N GLY A 335 21.70 5.66 19.58
CA GLY A 335 22.35 4.34 19.45
C GLY A 335 22.28 3.72 18.06
N VAL A 336 21.83 4.47 17.04
CA VAL A 336 21.90 4.01 15.64
C VAL A 336 23.36 3.81 15.25
N GLN A 337 23.64 2.69 14.60
CA GLN A 337 24.99 2.29 14.26
C GLN A 337 25.51 3.14 13.10
N PRO A 338 26.67 3.82 13.25
CA PRO A 338 27.24 4.56 12.14
C PRO A 338 27.67 3.61 11.01
N ASP A 339 27.40 4.02 9.77
CA ASP A 339 27.58 3.22 8.55
C ASP A 339 28.37 4.03 7.50
N ALA A 340 29.40 3.41 6.92
CA ALA A 340 30.22 4.04 5.88
C ALA A 340 29.45 4.24 4.56
N ASP A 341 28.49 3.36 4.26
CA ASP A 341 27.65 3.50 3.07
C ASP A 341 26.66 4.67 3.26
N ALA A 342 26.10 4.83 4.46
CA ALA A 342 25.30 6.00 4.82
C ALA A 342 26.11 7.31 4.71
N MET A 343 27.37 7.28 5.14
CA MET A 343 28.29 8.41 4.96
C MET A 343 28.46 8.77 3.47
N ALA A 344 28.68 7.78 2.59
CA ALA A 344 28.77 8.00 1.15
C ALA A 344 27.45 8.51 0.54
N ARG A 345 26.29 7.98 0.96
CA ARG A 345 24.97 8.46 0.53
C ARG A 345 24.72 9.92 0.95
N CYS A 346 25.10 10.32 2.17
CA CYS A 346 25.04 11.71 2.60
C CYS A 346 25.91 12.63 1.71
N VAL A 347 27.13 12.22 1.36
CA VAL A 347 27.99 12.96 0.42
C VAL A 347 27.32 13.08 -0.95
N ALA A 348 26.80 11.98 -1.49
CA ALA A 348 26.13 11.95 -2.79
C ALA A 348 24.90 12.88 -2.81
N ALA A 349 24.19 13.03 -1.69
CA ALA A 349 23.07 13.97 -1.56
C ALA A 349 23.49 15.43 -1.27
N GLY A 350 24.78 15.69 -0.96
CA GLY A 350 25.29 17.02 -0.62
C GLY A 350 25.32 17.36 0.88
N GLY A 351 24.97 16.41 1.75
CA GLY A 351 25.04 16.53 3.21
C GLY A 351 26.43 16.22 3.77
N THR A 352 27.44 17.02 3.43
CA THR A 352 28.84 16.78 3.85
C THR A 352 29.02 16.87 5.37
N ASP A 353 28.32 17.77 6.06
CA ASP A 353 28.38 17.88 7.53
C ASP A 353 27.79 16.64 8.21
N SER A 354 26.67 16.12 7.68
CA SER A 354 26.07 14.86 8.09
C SER A 354 27.03 13.69 7.90
N ALA A 355 27.71 13.62 6.75
CA ALA A 355 28.74 12.61 6.49
C ALA A 355 29.91 12.70 7.49
N ARG A 356 30.37 13.91 7.82
CA ARG A 356 31.44 14.10 8.82
C ARG A 356 31.04 13.61 10.21
N LEU A 357 29.78 13.79 10.62
CA LEU A 357 29.28 13.27 11.91
C LEU A 357 29.30 11.74 11.95
N ILE A 358 28.85 11.08 10.88
CA ILE A 358 28.91 9.62 10.77
C ILE A 358 30.36 9.13 10.80
N GLY A 359 31.26 9.78 10.06
CA GLY A 359 32.69 9.44 10.04
C GLY A 359 33.37 9.61 11.41
N ALA A 360 33.00 10.64 12.17
CA ALA A 360 33.47 10.83 13.54
C ALA A 360 32.98 9.70 14.47
N ALA A 361 31.72 9.29 14.34
CA ALA A 361 31.16 8.17 15.10
C ALA A 361 31.80 6.82 14.74
N LEU A 362 32.09 6.57 13.46
CA LEU A 362 32.89 5.39 13.03
C LEU A 362 34.28 5.39 13.68
N SER A 363 34.96 6.54 13.66
CA SER A 363 36.29 6.69 14.23
C SER A 363 36.31 6.46 15.74
N ALA A 364 35.28 6.94 16.45
CA ALA A 364 35.11 6.73 17.89
C ALA A 364 34.94 5.24 18.25
N ARG A 365 34.51 4.40 17.29
CA ARG A 365 34.41 2.94 17.43
C ARG A 365 35.67 2.19 16.96
N GLY A 366 36.74 2.90 16.63
CA GLY A 366 38.01 2.31 16.19
C GLY A 366 38.03 1.90 14.71
N VAL A 367 37.05 2.32 13.91
CA VAL A 367 37.05 2.10 12.45
C VAL A 367 37.88 3.19 11.78
N ASP A 368 38.74 2.83 10.82
CA ASP A 368 39.37 3.80 9.92
C ASP A 368 38.30 4.38 8.98
N ALA A 369 37.62 5.43 9.45
CA ALA A 369 36.51 6.06 8.75
C ALA A 369 36.92 6.59 7.37
N ALA A 370 38.16 7.06 7.21
CA ALA A 370 38.64 7.57 5.93
C ALA A 370 38.79 6.43 4.91
N SER A 371 39.33 5.28 5.33
CA SER A 371 39.43 4.09 4.46
C SER A 371 38.06 3.49 4.15
N ALA A 372 37.20 3.36 5.15
CA ALA A 372 35.84 2.84 4.98
C ALA A 372 35.03 3.74 4.02
N CYS A 373 35.08 5.06 4.21
CA CYS A 373 34.41 6.02 3.34
C CYS A 373 34.93 5.95 1.89
N ARG A 374 36.24 5.84 1.67
CA ARG A 374 36.77 5.66 0.30
C ARG A 374 36.22 4.42 -0.39
N SER A 375 36.10 3.30 0.34
CA SER A 375 35.53 2.05 -0.19
C SER A 375 34.05 2.19 -0.53
N ALA A 376 33.27 2.79 0.38
CA ALA A 376 31.85 3.05 0.18
C ALA A 376 31.60 4.00 -1.01
N ILE A 377 32.38 5.09 -1.11
CA ILE A 377 32.32 6.03 -2.24
C ILE A 377 32.62 5.32 -3.56
N ALA A 378 33.66 4.47 -3.62
CA ALA A 378 34.01 3.76 -4.85
C ALA A 378 32.89 2.82 -5.30
N THR A 379 32.24 2.13 -4.36
CA THR A 379 31.10 1.24 -4.62
C THR A 379 29.90 2.01 -5.17
N LEU A 380 29.47 3.05 -4.45
CA LEU A 380 28.33 3.87 -4.87
C LEU A 380 28.59 4.61 -6.19
N LEU A 381 29.82 5.06 -6.43
CA LEU A 381 30.17 5.70 -7.70
C LEU A 381 30.07 4.72 -8.88
N HIS A 382 30.49 3.46 -8.69
CA HIS A 382 30.36 2.43 -9.72
C HIS A 382 28.90 2.13 -10.08
N GLU A 383 28.03 2.05 -9.07
CA GLU A 383 26.58 1.88 -9.27
C GLU A 383 25.98 3.05 -10.05
N LEU A 384 26.29 4.29 -9.64
CA LEU A 384 25.81 5.50 -10.32
C LEU A 384 26.31 5.58 -11.77
N GLU A 385 27.57 5.26 -12.04
CA GLU A 385 28.12 5.26 -13.40
C GLU A 385 27.44 4.20 -14.30
N THR A 386 27.10 3.05 -13.72
CA THR A 386 26.33 2.01 -14.40
C THR A 386 24.92 2.49 -14.75
N ASP A 387 24.23 3.11 -13.80
CA ASP A 387 22.88 3.64 -14.02
C ASP A 387 22.87 4.81 -14.99
N ILE A 388 23.85 5.73 -14.93
CA ILE A 388 24.05 6.79 -15.92
C ILE A 388 24.19 6.21 -17.33
N ALA A 389 25.01 5.17 -17.50
CA ALA A 389 25.18 4.52 -18.80
C ALA A 389 23.87 3.89 -19.30
N ARG A 390 23.09 3.27 -18.41
CA ARG A 390 21.79 2.67 -18.75
C ARG A 390 20.75 3.72 -19.12
N VAL A 391 20.69 4.84 -18.39
CA VAL A 391 19.78 5.96 -18.67
C VAL A 391 20.13 6.60 -20.03
N ARG A 392 21.41 6.87 -20.30
CA ARG A 392 21.87 7.39 -21.60
C ARG A 392 21.55 6.44 -22.75
N ALA A 393 21.59 5.13 -22.50
CA ALA A 393 21.20 4.10 -23.46
C ALA A 393 19.68 3.89 -23.59
N GLY A 394 18.85 4.63 -22.85
CA GLY A 394 17.40 4.46 -22.81
C GLY A 394 16.92 3.14 -22.17
N LYS A 395 17.80 2.43 -21.46
CA LYS A 395 17.53 1.12 -20.83
C LYS A 395 17.04 1.22 -19.39
N LEU A 396 17.03 2.42 -18.82
CA LEU A 396 16.59 2.69 -17.46
C LEU A 396 15.90 4.04 -17.41
N ARG A 397 14.74 4.11 -16.76
CA ARG A 397 14.16 5.37 -16.27
C ARG A 397 14.48 5.45 -14.78
N HIS A 398 15.19 6.49 -14.37
CA HIS A 398 15.63 6.67 -12.99
C HIS A 398 14.97 7.91 -12.39
N HIS A 399 14.53 7.84 -11.12
CA HIS A 399 13.77 8.91 -10.46
C HIS A 399 14.54 10.23 -10.33
N LEU A 400 15.87 10.18 -10.17
CA LEU A 400 16.73 11.38 -10.18
C LEU A 400 16.94 11.99 -11.58
N GLY A 401 16.57 11.28 -12.65
CA GLY A 401 16.98 11.62 -14.01
C GLY A 401 18.50 11.54 -14.22
N LEU A 402 18.95 11.89 -15.43
CA LEU A 402 20.37 11.88 -15.77
C LEU A 402 21.16 12.95 -15.00
N ASP A 403 20.65 14.18 -14.98
CA ASP A 403 21.32 15.32 -14.32
C ASP A 403 21.51 15.09 -12.82
N GLY A 404 20.50 14.51 -12.15
CA GLY A 404 20.58 14.16 -10.74
C GLY A 404 21.64 13.10 -10.47
N LEU A 405 21.69 12.04 -11.28
CA LEU A 405 22.73 11.00 -11.16
C LEU A 405 24.14 11.58 -11.36
N GLU A 406 24.33 12.43 -12.37
CA GLU A 406 25.62 13.07 -12.65
C GLU A 406 26.04 14.00 -11.51
N ALA A 407 25.11 14.77 -10.93
CA ALA A 407 25.38 15.63 -9.79
C ALA A 407 25.77 14.82 -8.53
N HIS A 408 25.13 13.67 -8.28
CA HIS A 408 25.49 12.76 -7.20
C HIS A 408 26.92 12.20 -7.40
N ALA A 409 27.23 11.73 -8.60
CA ALA A 409 28.54 11.19 -8.94
C ALA A 409 29.65 12.25 -8.78
N GLU A 410 29.41 13.49 -9.20
CA GLU A 410 30.40 14.56 -9.09
C GLU A 410 30.71 14.94 -7.64
N ARG A 411 29.69 15.00 -6.77
CA ARG A 411 29.89 15.22 -5.33
C ARG A 411 30.76 14.13 -4.70
N LEU A 412 30.56 12.88 -5.10
CA LEU A 412 31.39 11.76 -4.64
C LEU A 412 32.85 11.87 -5.11
N ARG A 413 33.09 12.24 -6.38
CA ARG A 413 34.45 12.40 -6.93
C ARG A 413 35.24 13.53 -6.26
N THR A 414 34.56 14.60 -5.90
CA THR A 414 35.18 15.80 -5.32
C THR A 414 35.36 15.71 -3.81
N PHE A 415 34.58 14.88 -3.12
CA PHE A 415 34.69 14.71 -1.68
C PHE A 415 36.04 14.13 -1.25
N ARG A 416 36.56 14.64 -0.13
CA ARG A 416 37.80 14.17 0.50
C ARG A 416 37.45 13.84 1.97
N PRO A 417 37.45 12.54 2.34
CA PRO A 417 37.09 12.08 3.69
C PRO A 417 37.94 12.69 4.80
#